data_AF-A0A2G9YMM3-F1
#
_entry.id   AF-A0A2G9YMM3-F1
#
_cell.length_a   1.000
_cell.length_b   1.000
_cell.length_c   1.000
_cell.angle_alpha   90.00
_cell.angle_beta   90.00
_cell.angle_gamma   90.00
#
_symmetry.space_group_name_H-M   'P 1'
#
loop_
_entity.id
_entity.type
_entity.pdbx_description
1 polymer ?
#
loop_
_entity_poly.entity_id
_entity_poly.type
_entity_poly.pdbx_seq_one_letter_code
_entity_poly.pdbx_strand_id
1 'polypeptide(L)'
;MKKMIFLVILAVFLSGCATYKFQRGKEPYDKGYVVSRDNYAIPEYTIGKDNSVPNLELARERFEKRKQIVEHYYKKMGYIEDKLKMTFWDPPILFLKFIGGVFRLPSIAISDYKYEHNPRYREKIIKMQQEKDAAEEARIQKLKEELNSYIQKELAQEFIRG
;
A
#
# COMPACT_ATOMS: atom_id res chain seq x y z
N MET A 1 19.41 -28.75 17.78
CA MET A 1 19.38 -27.32 17.39
C MET A 1 18.85 -27.07 15.98
N LYS A 2 19.29 -27.78 14.93
CA LYS A 2 18.78 -27.62 13.54
C LYS A 2 17.25 -27.69 13.41
N LYS A 3 16.58 -28.60 14.15
CA LYS A 3 15.10 -28.73 14.16
C LYS A 3 14.38 -27.52 14.78
N MET A 4 14.96 -26.88 15.81
CA MET A 4 14.38 -25.66 16.41
C MET A 4 14.53 -24.46 15.49
N ILE A 5 15.70 -24.30 14.84
CA ILE A 5 15.91 -23.23 13.86
C ILE A 5 14.92 -23.38 12.69
N PHE A 6 14.71 -24.61 12.22
CA PHE A 6 13.72 -24.89 11.17
C PHE A 6 12.29 -24.55 11.61
N LEU A 7 11.90 -24.90 12.84
CA LEU A 7 10.58 -24.55 13.41
C LEU A 7 10.38 -23.03 13.55
N VAL A 8 11.42 -22.29 13.97
CA VAL A 8 11.37 -20.83 14.06
C VAL A 8 11.25 -20.20 12.68
N ILE A 9 12.01 -20.66 11.69
CA ILE A 9 11.91 -20.18 10.31
C ILE A 9 10.50 -20.47 9.76
N LEU A 10 9.98 -21.68 9.97
CA LEU A 10 8.64 -22.07 9.51
C LEU A 10 7.54 -21.21 10.16
N ALA A 11 7.66 -20.93 11.46
CA ALA A 11 6.71 -20.07 12.19
C ALA A 11 6.75 -18.62 11.68
N VAL A 12 7.94 -18.08 11.37
CA VAL A 12 8.09 -16.75 10.78
C VAL A 12 7.47 -16.71 9.38
N PHE A 13 7.66 -17.75 8.56
CA PHE A 13 7.04 -17.84 7.23
C PHE A 13 5.51 -17.94 7.31
N LEU A 14 4.95 -18.68 8.28
CA LEU A 14 3.50 -18.85 8.45
C LEU A 14 2.80 -17.62 9.06
N SER A 15 3.50 -16.85 9.90
CA SER A 15 2.97 -15.57 10.43
C SER A 15 2.76 -14.50 9.34
N GLY A 16 3.29 -14.73 8.14
CA GLY A 16 3.24 -13.82 6.99
C GLY A 16 2.06 -14.00 6.04
N CYS A 17 1.11 -14.93 6.27
CA CYS A 17 -0.04 -15.08 5.39
C CYS A 17 -1.05 -13.94 5.58
N ALA A 18 -1.25 -13.11 4.54
CA ALA A 18 -2.29 -12.09 4.54
C ALA A 18 -3.67 -12.74 4.59
N THR A 19 -4.57 -12.21 5.43
CA THR A 19 -5.90 -12.78 5.59
C THR A 19 -6.88 -12.13 4.61
N TYR A 20 -7.43 -12.94 3.69
CA TYR A 20 -8.43 -12.52 2.72
C TYR A 20 -9.81 -12.99 3.16
N LYS A 21 -10.79 -12.09 3.21
CA LYS A 21 -12.19 -12.42 3.51
C LYS A 21 -13.11 -11.78 2.48
N PHE A 22 -13.99 -12.57 1.89
CA PHE A 22 -15.11 -12.06 1.08
C PHE A 22 -16.18 -11.55 2.03
N GLN A 23 -16.50 -10.26 1.94
CA GLN A 23 -17.53 -9.63 2.76
C GLN A 23 -18.54 -8.95 1.82
N ARG A 24 -19.77 -8.73 2.29
CA ARG A 24 -20.68 -7.82 1.59
C ARG A 24 -20.07 -6.43 1.62
N GLY A 25 -20.06 -5.75 0.48
CA GLY A 25 -19.55 -4.39 0.41
C GLY A 25 -20.36 -3.46 1.32
N LYS A 26 -19.73 -2.39 1.81
CA LYS A 26 -20.41 -1.27 2.45
C LYS A 26 -20.66 -0.20 1.39
N GLU A 27 -21.61 0.71 1.61
CA GLU A 27 -21.87 1.83 0.68
C GLU A 27 -20.55 2.48 0.24
N PRO A 28 -20.32 2.69 -1.07
CA PRO A 28 -21.26 2.57 -2.20
C PRO A 28 -21.37 1.17 -2.87
N TYR A 29 -20.82 0.12 -2.25
CA TYR A 29 -20.69 -1.25 -2.79
C TYR A 29 -21.62 -2.29 -2.14
N ASP A 30 -22.73 -1.82 -1.57
CA ASP A 30 -23.71 -2.58 -0.78
C ASP A 30 -24.39 -3.76 -1.52
N LYS A 31 -24.42 -3.71 -2.86
CA LYS A 31 -25.15 -4.68 -3.70
C LYS A 31 -24.42 -6.00 -3.99
N GLY A 32 -23.18 -6.20 -3.54
CA GLY A 32 -22.43 -7.43 -3.84
C GLY A 32 -21.28 -7.76 -2.87
N TYR A 33 -20.37 -8.63 -3.32
CA TYR A 33 -19.21 -9.07 -2.53
C TYR A 33 -17.91 -8.34 -2.89
N VAL A 34 -17.22 -7.86 -1.87
CA VAL A 34 -15.88 -7.25 -1.96
C VAL A 34 -14.88 -8.07 -1.17
N VAL A 35 -13.64 -8.13 -1.65
CA VAL A 35 -12.55 -8.74 -0.90
C VAL A 35 -11.97 -7.75 0.08
N SER A 36 -11.92 -8.17 1.34
CA SER A 36 -11.18 -7.48 2.39
C SER A 36 -9.85 -8.18 2.66
N ARG A 37 -8.82 -7.38 2.90
CA ARG A 37 -7.51 -7.80 3.36
C ARG A 37 -7.27 -7.19 4.74
N ASP A 38 -7.00 -8.02 5.74
CA ASP A 38 -6.72 -7.57 7.11
C ASP A 38 -7.81 -6.59 7.65
N ASN A 39 -9.08 -6.88 7.31
CA ASN A 39 -10.29 -6.11 7.61
C ASN A 39 -10.47 -4.77 6.85
N TYR A 40 -9.61 -4.45 5.88
CA TYR A 40 -9.78 -3.33 4.96
C TYR A 40 -10.37 -3.82 3.63
N ALA A 41 -11.50 -3.23 3.20
CA ALA A 41 -12.11 -3.55 1.92
C ALA A 41 -11.34 -2.89 0.78
N ILE A 42 -10.86 -3.70 -0.17
CA ILE A 42 -10.14 -3.23 -1.37
C ILE A 42 -11.02 -3.56 -2.58
N PRO A 43 -11.81 -2.60 -3.08
CA PRO A 43 -12.79 -2.85 -4.12
C PRO A 43 -12.17 -3.29 -5.46
N GLU A 44 -10.94 -2.86 -5.75
CA GLU A 44 -10.22 -3.14 -7.01
C GLU A 44 -10.00 -4.63 -7.27
N TYR A 45 -10.02 -5.46 -6.22
CA TYR A 45 -9.96 -6.91 -6.36
C TYR A 45 -11.16 -7.50 -7.09
N THR A 46 -12.34 -6.88 -6.96
CA THR A 46 -13.62 -7.49 -7.36
C THR A 46 -14.45 -6.60 -8.28
N ILE A 47 -14.14 -5.30 -8.37
CA ILE A 47 -14.98 -4.30 -9.03
C ILE A 47 -15.26 -4.64 -10.50
N GLY A 48 -16.52 -4.50 -10.90
CA GLY A 48 -16.97 -4.61 -12.28
C GLY A 48 -16.94 -3.27 -13.01
N LYS A 49 -17.48 -3.26 -14.23
CA LYS A 49 -17.74 -2.00 -14.96
C LYS A 49 -18.72 -1.13 -14.16
N ASP A 50 -18.54 0.19 -14.20
CA ASP A 50 -19.39 1.19 -13.53
C ASP A 50 -19.51 1.03 -12.00
N ASN A 51 -18.44 0.57 -11.34
CA ASN A 51 -18.39 0.32 -9.90
C ASN A 51 -19.39 -0.75 -9.40
N SER A 52 -19.90 -1.58 -10.30
CA SER A 52 -20.76 -2.71 -9.97
C SER A 52 -20.00 -3.77 -9.17
N VAL A 53 -20.69 -4.42 -8.24
CA VAL A 53 -20.11 -5.45 -7.38
C VAL A 53 -20.65 -6.82 -7.79
N PRO A 54 -19.78 -7.81 -8.04
CA PRO A 54 -20.20 -9.11 -8.57
C PRO A 54 -20.78 -10.06 -7.50
N ASN A 55 -21.42 -11.13 -7.98
CA ASN A 55 -21.75 -12.32 -7.19
C ASN A 55 -20.48 -13.01 -6.67
N LEU A 56 -20.62 -13.84 -5.62
CA LEU A 56 -19.49 -14.45 -4.93
C LEU A 56 -18.57 -15.30 -5.83
N GLU A 57 -19.14 -16.03 -6.80
CA GLU A 57 -18.37 -16.86 -7.73
C GLU A 57 -17.50 -16.00 -8.66
N LEU A 58 -18.12 -15.01 -9.32
CA LEU A 58 -17.41 -14.06 -10.18
C LEU A 58 -16.41 -13.19 -9.40
N ALA A 59 -16.72 -12.87 -8.14
CA ALA A 59 -15.80 -12.16 -7.23
C ALA A 59 -14.53 -12.97 -6.96
N ARG A 60 -14.65 -14.29 -6.77
CA ARG A 60 -13.49 -15.19 -6.58
C ARG A 60 -12.63 -15.27 -7.82
N GLU A 61 -13.25 -15.44 -8.98
CA GLU A 61 -12.53 -15.53 -10.25
C GLU A 61 -11.74 -14.25 -10.53
N ARG A 62 -12.38 -13.08 -10.36
CA ARG A 62 -11.70 -11.78 -10.49
C ARG A 62 -10.60 -11.58 -9.47
N PHE A 63 -10.83 -11.99 -8.23
CA PHE A 63 -9.82 -11.92 -7.19
C PHE A 63 -8.58 -12.72 -7.56
N GLU A 64 -8.72 -13.98 -8.00
CA GLU A 64 -7.56 -14.82 -8.36
C GLU A 64 -6.75 -14.22 -9.51
N LYS A 65 -7.40 -13.67 -10.53
CA LYS A 65 -6.73 -13.02 -11.67
C LYS A 65 -6.01 -11.73 -11.26
N ARG A 66 -6.68 -10.87 -10.48
CA ARG A 66 -6.22 -9.50 -10.21
C ARG A 66 -5.35 -9.35 -8.98
N LYS A 67 -5.41 -10.32 -8.05
CA LYS A 67 -4.70 -10.26 -6.75
C LYS A 67 -3.25 -9.83 -6.89
N GLN A 68 -2.48 -10.48 -7.75
CA GLN A 68 -1.04 -10.23 -7.87
C GLN A 68 -0.74 -8.79 -8.34
N ILE A 69 -1.53 -8.29 -9.29
CA ILE A 69 -1.31 -6.97 -9.89
C ILE A 69 -1.79 -5.87 -8.97
N VAL A 70 -2.98 -6.01 -8.37
CA VAL A 70 -3.48 -5.06 -7.38
C VAL A 70 -2.52 -4.96 -6.20
N GLU A 71 -2.02 -6.09 -5.67
CA GLU A 71 -1.03 -6.09 -4.60
C GLU A 71 0.28 -5.40 -5.00
N HIS A 72 0.75 -5.61 -6.24
CA HIS A 72 1.96 -4.93 -6.75
C HIS A 72 1.81 -3.41 -6.76
N TYR A 73 0.70 -2.89 -7.27
CA TYR A 73 0.44 -1.44 -7.27
C TYR A 73 0.26 -0.89 -5.85
N TYR A 74 -0.50 -1.59 -5.00
CA TYR A 74 -0.71 -1.18 -3.61
C TYR A 74 0.58 -1.18 -2.79
N LYS A 75 1.50 -2.12 -3.04
CA LYS A 75 2.87 -2.10 -2.47
C LYS A 75 3.68 -0.90 -2.95
N LYS A 76 3.62 -0.56 -4.24
CA LYS A 76 4.32 0.61 -4.80
C LYS A 76 3.77 1.94 -4.27
N MET A 77 2.46 2.00 -4.03
CA MET A 77 1.79 3.15 -3.41
C MET A 77 2.13 3.27 -1.91
N GLY A 78 2.59 2.19 -1.27
CA GLY A 78 2.92 2.17 0.15
C GLY A 78 1.74 1.83 1.07
N TYR A 79 0.58 1.46 0.51
CA TYR A 79 -0.59 1.02 1.29
C TYR A 79 -0.45 -0.40 1.83
N ILE A 80 0.38 -1.22 1.20
CA ILE A 80 0.68 -2.58 1.63
C ILE A 80 2.19 -2.69 1.85
N GLU A 81 2.58 -3.09 3.05
CA GLU A 81 3.98 -3.30 3.37
C GLU A 81 4.54 -4.53 2.66
N ASP A 82 5.77 -4.41 2.16
CA ASP A 82 6.49 -5.55 1.62
C ASP A 82 7.15 -6.33 2.76
N LYS A 83 6.58 -7.49 3.08
CA LYS A 83 7.00 -8.31 4.23
C LYS A 83 8.48 -8.72 4.17
N LEU A 84 9.02 -8.88 2.96
CA LEU A 84 10.44 -9.18 2.75
C LEU A 84 11.33 -8.00 3.15
N LYS A 85 10.91 -6.78 2.81
CA LYS A 85 11.58 -5.56 3.21
C LYS A 85 11.49 -5.36 4.72
N MET A 86 10.31 -5.59 5.30
CA MET A 86 10.06 -5.46 6.73
C MET A 86 10.91 -6.40 7.60
N THR A 87 11.09 -7.65 7.17
CA THR A 87 11.83 -8.63 7.98
C THR A 87 13.35 -8.52 7.81
N PHE A 88 13.84 -8.18 6.61
CA PHE A 88 15.28 -8.25 6.32
C PHE A 88 15.96 -6.89 6.15
N TRP A 89 15.28 -5.88 5.60
CA TRP A 89 15.87 -4.58 5.28
C TRP A 89 15.54 -3.50 6.30
N ASP A 90 14.32 -3.50 6.83
CA ASP A 90 13.89 -2.47 7.78
C ASP A 90 14.66 -2.53 9.11
N PRO A 91 14.98 -3.69 9.72
CA PRO A 91 15.72 -3.73 10.99
C PRO A 91 17.11 -3.08 10.93
N PRO A 92 17.99 -3.38 9.95
CA PRO A 92 19.28 -2.70 9.87
C PRO A 92 19.14 -1.22 9.50
N ILE A 93 18.17 -0.85 8.68
CA ILE A 93 17.92 0.56 8.31
C ILE A 93 17.40 1.36 9.53
N LEU A 94 16.49 0.80 10.32
CA LEU A 94 15.98 1.40 11.55
C LEU A 94 17.11 1.64 12.55
N PHE A 95 18.02 0.68 12.71
CA PHE A 95 19.19 0.82 13.57
C PHE A 95 20.11 1.96 13.10
N LEU A 96 20.41 2.03 11.79
CA LEU A 96 21.20 3.12 11.23
C LEU A 96 20.49 4.48 11.37
N LYS A 97 19.18 4.53 11.16
CA LYS A 97 18.36 5.73 11.38
C LYS A 97 18.37 6.17 12.84
N PHE A 98 18.32 5.23 13.79
CA PHE A 98 18.38 5.53 15.21
C PHE A 98 19.72 6.17 15.57
N ILE A 99 20.84 5.56 15.17
CA ILE A 99 22.18 6.12 15.39
C ILE A 99 22.32 7.48 14.70
N GLY A 100 21.98 7.57 13.42
CA GLY A 100 22.05 8.82 12.67
C GLY A 100 21.10 9.91 13.20
N GLY A 101 19.98 9.52 13.79
CA GLY A 101 19.01 10.40 14.44
C GLY A 101 19.63 11.12 15.63
N VAL A 102 20.36 10.41 16.49
CA VAL A 102 21.06 10.99 17.64
C VAL A 102 22.06 12.07 17.20
N PHE A 103 22.82 11.82 16.12
CA PHE A 103 23.76 12.81 15.58
C PHE A 103 23.07 13.97 14.84
N ARG A 104 21.82 13.82 14.39
CA ARG A 104 21.04 14.86 13.72
C ARG A 104 20.19 15.72 14.66
N LEU A 105 19.97 15.31 15.90
CA LEU A 105 19.19 16.10 16.87
C LEU A 105 19.69 17.54 17.02
N PRO A 106 21.01 17.82 17.13
CA PRO A 106 21.49 19.19 17.24
C PRO A 106 21.18 20.02 15.99
N SER A 107 21.27 19.44 14.79
CA SER A 107 20.97 20.17 13.55
C SER A 107 19.47 20.41 13.36
N ILE A 108 18.63 19.47 13.80
CA ILE A 108 17.16 19.62 13.82
C ILE A 108 16.76 20.76 14.77
N ALA A 109 17.31 20.80 15.99
CA ALA A 109 17.03 21.87 16.93
C ALA A 109 17.39 23.26 16.38
N ILE A 110 18.52 23.38 15.66
CA ILE A 110 18.91 24.64 15.00
C ILE A 110 17.96 25.00 13.85
N SER A 111 17.52 24.01 13.05
CA SER A 111 16.56 24.27 11.98
C SER A 111 15.19 24.69 12.52
N ASP A 112 14.73 24.07 13.60
CA ASP A 112 13.44 24.38 14.22
C ASP A 112 13.45 25.80 14.81
N TYR A 113 14.53 26.16 15.50
CA TYR A 113 14.72 27.54 15.96
C TYR A 113 14.65 28.55 14.81
N LYS A 114 15.32 28.27 13.68
CA LYS A 114 15.27 29.12 12.48
C LYS A 114 13.89 29.15 11.84
N TYR A 115 13.16 28.04 11.86
CA TYR A 115 11.80 27.95 11.32
C TYR A 115 10.83 28.85 12.08
N GLU A 116 10.95 28.90 13.41
CA GLU A 116 10.09 29.74 14.25
C GLU A 116 10.44 31.23 14.17
N HIS A 117 11.74 31.57 14.11
CA HIS A 117 12.20 32.95 14.26
C HIS A 117 12.49 33.67 12.94
N ASN A 118 12.55 32.97 11.80
CA ASN A 118 12.81 33.56 10.50
C ASN A 118 11.67 33.28 9.49
N PRO A 119 10.84 34.28 9.15
CA PRO A 119 9.69 34.08 8.26
C PRO A 119 10.09 33.65 6.85
N ARG A 120 11.21 34.15 6.31
CA ARG A 120 11.71 33.74 4.97
C ARG A 120 12.17 32.29 4.95
N TYR A 121 12.77 31.82 6.04
CA TYR A 121 13.18 30.42 6.15
C TYR A 121 11.96 29.51 6.27
N ARG A 122 10.97 29.91 7.08
CA ARG A 122 9.68 29.21 7.22
C ARG A 122 8.98 29.00 5.88
N GLU A 123 8.81 30.06 5.10
CA GLU A 123 8.18 29.99 3.76
C GLU A 123 8.93 29.05 2.83
N LYS A 124 10.26 29.10 2.84
CA LYS A 124 11.09 28.19 2.04
C LYS A 124 10.87 26.72 2.44
N ILE A 125 10.82 26.41 3.72
CA ILE A 125 10.56 25.04 4.20
C ILE A 125 9.14 24.60 3.80
N ILE A 126 8.13 25.45 3.99
CA ILE A 126 6.74 25.16 3.60
C ILE A 126 6.65 24.87 2.10
N LYS A 127 7.26 25.70 1.25
CA LYS A 127 7.26 25.50 -0.19
C LYS A 127 7.92 24.18 -0.59
N MET A 128 9.06 23.85 0.01
CA MET A 128 9.73 22.56 -0.23
C MET A 128 8.88 21.37 0.22
N GLN A 129 8.12 21.50 1.31
CA GLN A 129 7.22 20.45 1.77
C GLN A 129 6.05 20.27 0.80
N GLN A 130 5.41 21.37 0.39
CA GLN A 130 4.33 21.36 -0.60
C GLN A 130 4.77 20.74 -1.94
N GLU A 131 5.97 21.06 -2.42
CA GLU A 131 6.51 20.46 -3.65
C GLU A 131 6.73 18.95 -3.52
N LYS A 132 7.18 18.47 -2.36
CA LYS A 132 7.35 17.04 -2.09
C LYS A 132 6.01 16.33 -2.00
N ASP A 133 5.07 16.89 -1.25
CA ASP A 133 3.74 16.32 -1.09
C ASP A 133 3.04 16.25 -2.45
N ALA A 134 3.11 17.30 -3.26
CA ALA A 134 2.57 17.31 -4.62
C ALA A 134 3.24 16.26 -5.54
N ALA A 135 4.56 16.08 -5.43
CA ALA A 135 5.27 15.06 -6.20
C ALA A 135 4.88 13.63 -5.78
N GLU A 136 4.69 13.39 -4.48
CA GLU A 136 4.21 12.10 -3.95
C GLU A 136 2.77 11.82 -4.37
N GLU A 137 1.89 12.82 -4.29
CA GLU A 137 0.51 12.74 -4.76
C GLU A 137 0.45 12.43 -6.26
N ALA A 138 1.23 13.14 -7.09
CA ALA A 138 1.31 12.89 -8.53
C ALA A 138 1.80 11.47 -8.84
N ARG A 139 2.80 10.98 -8.09
CA ARG A 139 3.29 9.60 -8.21
C ARG A 139 2.20 8.58 -7.87
N ILE A 140 1.47 8.80 -6.78
CA ILE A 140 0.38 7.92 -6.34
C ILE A 140 -0.77 7.96 -7.35
N GLN A 141 -1.13 9.14 -7.84
CA GLN A 141 -2.19 9.33 -8.83
C GLN A 141 -1.86 8.58 -10.13
N LYS A 142 -0.64 8.71 -10.63
CA LYS A 142 -0.18 7.95 -11.80
C LYS A 142 -0.31 6.44 -11.60
N LEU A 143 0.09 5.92 -10.43
CA LEU A 143 -0.05 4.49 -10.12
C LEU A 143 -1.52 4.05 -10.04
N LYS A 144 -2.41 4.90 -9.52
CA LYS A 144 -3.86 4.65 -9.51
C LYS A 144 -4.44 4.62 -10.93
N GLU A 145 -4.04 5.55 -11.78
CA GLU A 145 -4.46 5.61 -13.19
C GLU A 145 -3.98 4.38 -13.96
N GLU A 146 -2.72 3.96 -13.77
CA GLU A 146 -2.18 2.72 -14.35
C GLU A 146 -2.97 1.49 -13.90
N LEU A 147 -3.27 1.37 -12.60
CA LEU A 147 -4.08 0.28 -12.05
C LEU A 147 -5.51 0.28 -12.62
N ASN A 148 -6.16 1.44 -12.68
CA ASN A 148 -7.50 1.56 -13.23
C ASN A 148 -7.53 1.19 -14.72
N SER A 149 -6.53 1.66 -15.49
CA SER A 149 -6.41 1.31 -16.91
C SER A 149 -6.25 -0.20 -17.13
N TYR A 150 -5.54 -0.88 -16.23
CA TYR A 150 -5.40 -2.33 -16.26
C TYR A 150 -6.74 -3.04 -16.02
N ILE A 151 -7.47 -2.63 -14.99
CA ILE A 151 -8.80 -3.19 -14.65
C ILE A 151 -9.78 -2.97 -15.80
N GLN A 152 -9.81 -1.77 -16.40
CA GLN A 152 -10.70 -1.48 -17.54
C GLN A 152 -10.39 -2.35 -18.76
N LYS A 153 -9.10 -2.57 -19.07
CA LYS A 153 -8.69 -3.46 -20.17
C LYS A 153 -9.11 -4.90 -19.93
N GLU A 154 -8.95 -5.38 -18.69
CA GLU A 154 -9.34 -6.74 -18.33
C GLU A 154 -10.87 -6.92 -18.39
N LEU A 155 -11.64 -5.97 -17.86
CA LEU A 155 -13.10 -5.96 -17.96
C LEU A 155 -13.59 -5.93 -19.42
N ALA A 156 -12.91 -5.18 -20.30
CA ALA A 156 -13.23 -5.15 -21.72
C ALA A 156 -12.95 -6.50 -22.40
N GLN A 157 -11.91 -7.23 -22.00
CA GLN A 157 -11.62 -8.57 -22.50
C GLN A 157 -12.61 -9.62 -22.00
N GLU A 158 -13.08 -9.53 -20.75
CA GLU A 158 -14.15 -10.39 -20.22
C GLU A 158 -15.42 -10.27 -21.08
N PHE A 159 -15.77 -9.05 -21.50
CA PHE A 159 -16.96 -8.80 -22.33
C PHE A 159 -16.86 -9.34 -23.76
N ILE A 160 -15.67 -9.36 -24.36
CA ILE A 160 -15.50 -9.92 -25.72
C ILE A 160 -15.60 -11.45 -25.71
N ARG A 161 -15.34 -12.09 -24.56
CA ARG A 161 -15.33 -13.55 -24.40
C ARG A 161 -16.62 -14.15 -23.84
N GLY A 162 -17.47 -13.34 -23.19
CA GLY A 162 -18.76 -13.76 -22.63
C GLY A 162 -19.91 -13.42 -23.55
#